data_AF-A0A2A5GTP7-F1
#
_entry.id   AF-A0A2A5GTP7-F1
#
_cell.length_a   1.000
_cell.length_b   1.000
_cell.length_c   1.000
_cell.angle_alpha   90.00
_cell.angle_beta   90.00
_cell.angle_gamma   90.00
#
_symmetry.space_group_name_H-M   'P 1'
#
loop_
_entity.id
_entity.type
_entity.pdbx_description
1 polymer ?
#
loop_
_entity_poly.entity_id
_entity_poly.type
_entity_poly.pdbx_seq_one_letter_code
_entity_poly.pdbx_strand_id
1 'polypeptide(L)'
;MLCLLTPIVGNKYFLYCHNHIYTLGQHLNLTYVFLFLWFTITSLIGRSKKYKVALILNVIATLNLSAYFYSLGLSLASIIYLLGSCNSMAQLAMPASNMKANKIIRNFLAIVVSMIVSFLLYKELLDLFPCLAFVTIRLCEAQQSAKIMKIGMIIGMIIWIFFGLLKGLYLMALLQGLIIIIFYIFLKREKDSHKA
;
A
#
# COMPACT_ATOMS: atom_id res chain seq x y z
N MET A 1 59.90 -16.05 26.87
CA MET A 1 60.14 -15.56 25.48
C MET A 1 59.25 -16.41 24.59
N LEU A 2 58.05 -16.04 24.12
CA LEU A 2 57.27 -14.81 23.94
C LEU A 2 55.82 -15.14 24.41
N CYS A 3 55.17 -14.41 25.32
CA CYS A 3 54.39 -13.18 25.14
C CYS A 3 53.67 -12.97 23.79
N LEU A 4 52.34 -12.79 23.90
CA LEU A 4 51.46 -11.97 23.07
C LEU A 4 51.15 -12.49 21.67
N LEU A 5 49.91 -12.96 21.45
CA LEU A 5 49.08 -12.69 20.25
C LEU A 5 47.67 -13.33 20.36
N THR A 6 46.90 -12.96 21.37
CA THR A 6 45.42 -12.91 21.31
C THR A 6 45.01 -11.73 22.18
N PRO A 7 44.35 -10.66 21.65
CA PRO A 7 43.02 -10.72 21.03
C PRO A 7 42.82 -9.68 19.88
N ILE A 8 42.77 -10.10 18.62
CA ILE A 8 42.39 -9.19 17.51
C ILE A 8 41.16 -9.68 16.74
N VAL A 9 40.78 -10.96 16.88
CA VAL A 9 39.62 -11.52 16.19
C VAL A 9 38.30 -11.25 16.94
N GLY A 10 38.33 -10.98 18.25
CA GLY A 10 37.14 -10.72 19.04
C GLY A 10 36.45 -9.37 18.77
N ASN A 11 37.17 -8.37 18.25
CA ASN A 11 36.63 -7.00 18.15
C ASN A 11 35.96 -6.72 16.79
N LYS A 12 36.38 -7.36 15.70
CA LYS A 12 35.74 -7.18 14.37
C LYS A 12 34.36 -7.83 14.28
N TYR A 13 34.18 -9.02 14.85
CA TYR A 13 32.86 -9.67 14.88
C TYR A 13 31.89 -8.99 15.85
N PHE A 14 32.40 -8.44 16.96
CA PHE A 14 31.57 -7.67 17.89
C PHE A 14 31.11 -6.35 17.27
N LEU A 15 31.99 -5.62 16.55
CA LEU A 15 31.59 -4.42 15.78
C LEU A 15 30.67 -4.74 14.60
N TYR A 16 30.82 -5.89 13.94
CA TYR A 16 29.93 -6.30 12.85
C TYR A 16 28.52 -6.63 13.36
N CYS A 17 28.41 -7.36 14.47
CA CYS A 17 27.12 -7.61 15.14
C CYS A 17 26.52 -6.33 15.74
N HIS A 18 27.32 -5.44 16.33
CA HIS A 18 26.82 -4.20 16.89
C HIS A 18 26.32 -3.25 15.80
N ASN A 19 27.07 -3.08 14.70
CA ASN A 19 26.61 -2.28 13.55
C ASN A 19 25.38 -2.89 12.87
N HIS A 20 25.25 -4.22 12.79
CA HIS A 20 24.04 -4.86 12.28
C HIS A 20 22.85 -4.71 13.21
N ILE A 21 23.02 -4.75 14.54
CA ILE A 21 21.93 -4.54 15.50
C ILE A 21 21.48 -3.08 15.49
N TYR A 22 22.38 -2.11 15.36
CA TYR A 22 22.02 -0.69 15.22
C TYR A 22 21.36 -0.37 13.87
N THR A 23 21.86 -0.92 12.75
CA THR A 23 21.17 -0.78 11.45
C THR A 23 19.82 -1.50 11.47
N LEU A 24 19.72 -2.70 12.05
CA LEU A 24 18.45 -3.42 12.17
C LEU A 24 17.44 -2.65 13.06
N GLY A 25 17.90 -2.06 14.17
CA GLY A 25 17.09 -1.20 15.05
C GLY A 25 16.61 0.09 14.36
N GLN A 26 17.46 0.73 13.54
CA GLN A 26 17.07 1.88 12.73
C GLN A 26 16.12 1.51 11.58
N HIS A 27 16.33 0.37 10.93
CA HIS A 27 15.44 -0.16 9.89
C HIS A 27 14.07 -0.57 10.46
N LEU A 28 14.02 -1.10 11.68
CA LEU A 28 12.77 -1.38 12.40
C LEU A 28 11.98 -0.10 12.65
N ASN A 29 12.63 0.97 13.11
CA ASN A 29 11.96 2.25 13.33
C ASN A 29 11.38 2.85 12.04
N LEU A 30 12.14 2.84 10.93
CA LEU A 30 11.63 3.39 9.66
C LEU A 30 10.46 2.58 9.09
N THR A 31 10.50 1.25 9.24
CA THR A 31 9.44 0.35 8.76
C THR A 31 8.09 0.71 9.36
N TYR A 32 8.03 0.89 10.69
CA TYR A 32 6.77 1.26 11.36
C TYR A 32 6.35 2.71 11.08
N VAL A 33 7.30 3.62 10.84
CA VAL A 33 6.98 4.99 10.40
C VAL A 33 6.22 4.97 9.07
N PHE A 34 6.69 4.21 8.07
CA PHE A 34 5.99 4.09 6.79
C PHE A 34 4.59 3.49 6.95
N LEU A 35 4.44 2.46 7.79
CA LEU A 35 3.14 1.85 8.07
C LEU A 35 2.18 2.84 8.75
N PHE A 36 2.66 3.61 9.73
CA PHE A 36 1.84 4.59 10.45
C PHE A 36 1.45 5.78 9.56
N LEU A 37 2.37 6.27 8.73
CA LEU A 37 2.08 7.29 7.72
C LEU A 37 1.04 6.79 6.71
N TRP A 38 1.21 5.58 6.20
CA TRP A 38 0.21 4.96 5.32
C TRP A 38 -1.16 4.88 6.00
N PHE A 39 -1.24 4.41 7.25
CA PHE A 39 -2.50 4.32 7.99
C PHE A 39 -3.18 5.69 8.15
N THR A 40 -2.39 6.70 8.54
CA THR A 40 -2.87 8.06 8.75
C THR A 40 -3.41 8.67 7.46
N ILE A 41 -2.63 8.60 6.38
CA ILE A 41 -3.02 9.16 5.07
C ILE A 41 -4.23 8.44 4.51
N THR A 42 -4.27 7.10 4.64
CA THR A 42 -5.40 6.31 4.17
C THR A 42 -6.67 6.68 4.94
N SER A 43 -6.59 6.89 6.25
CA SER A 43 -7.73 7.36 7.06
C SER A 43 -8.25 8.73 6.58
N LEU A 44 -7.38 9.63 6.10
CA LEU A 44 -7.77 10.92 5.51
C LEU A 44 -8.51 10.76 4.17
N ILE A 45 -8.26 9.69 3.40
CA ILE A 45 -9.05 9.37 2.20
C ILE A 45 -10.51 9.14 2.56
N GLY A 46 -10.78 8.42 3.66
CA GLY A 46 -12.14 8.18 4.15
C GLY A 46 -12.93 9.48 4.39
N ARG A 47 -12.25 10.53 4.86
CA ARG A 47 -12.81 11.88 5.09
C ARG A 47 -13.02 12.71 3.83
N SER A 48 -12.32 12.38 2.75
CA SER A 48 -12.27 13.20 1.55
C SER A 48 -13.55 13.07 0.72
N LYS A 49 -14.24 14.19 0.49
CA LYS A 49 -15.42 14.25 -0.40
C LYS A 49 -15.04 14.45 -1.87
N LYS A 50 -13.93 15.13 -2.13
CA LYS A 50 -13.47 15.45 -3.48
C LYS A 50 -12.63 14.30 -4.03
N TYR A 51 -13.02 13.78 -5.20
CA TYR A 51 -12.34 12.66 -5.87
C TYR A 51 -10.83 12.91 -6.08
N LYS A 52 -10.45 14.08 -6.63
CA LYS A 52 -9.04 14.40 -6.88
C LYS A 52 -8.19 14.39 -5.59
N VAL A 53 -8.73 14.88 -4.48
CA VAL A 53 -8.04 14.89 -3.18
C VAL A 53 -7.86 13.47 -2.67
N ALA A 54 -8.91 12.66 -2.71
CA ALA A 54 -8.84 11.24 -2.36
C ALA A 54 -7.77 10.50 -3.19
N LEU A 55 -7.69 10.79 -4.49
CA LEU A 55 -6.73 10.16 -5.39
C LEU A 55 -5.29 10.60 -5.11
N ILE A 56 -5.02 11.89 -4.82
CA ILE A 56 -3.70 12.37 -4.40
C ILE A 56 -3.27 11.68 -3.11
N LEU A 57 -4.14 11.65 -2.10
CA LEU A 57 -3.85 10.98 -0.83
C LEU A 57 -3.56 9.49 -1.06
N ASN A 58 -4.26 8.83 -1.99
CA ASN A 58 -4.01 7.44 -2.35
C ASN A 58 -2.65 7.22 -3.03
N VAL A 59 -2.19 8.14 -3.89
CA VAL A 59 -0.82 8.11 -4.43
C VAL A 59 0.20 8.11 -3.28
N ILE A 60 0.06 9.03 -2.34
CA ILE A 60 1.01 9.14 -1.21
C ILE A 60 0.91 7.90 -0.30
N ALA A 61 -0.30 7.43 -0.01
CA ALA A 61 -0.53 6.23 0.79
C ALA A 61 0.13 5.00 0.15
N THR A 62 -0.10 4.77 -1.15
CA THR A 62 0.46 3.62 -1.88
C THR A 62 1.99 3.67 -1.95
N LEU A 63 2.61 4.85 -2.09
CA LEU A 63 4.07 4.99 -2.00
C LEU A 63 4.61 4.62 -0.61
N ASN A 64 3.97 5.08 0.46
CA ASN A 64 4.39 4.73 1.83
C ASN A 64 4.27 3.22 2.07
N LEU A 65 3.19 2.60 1.60
CA LEU A 65 3.01 1.17 1.75
C LEU A 65 3.98 0.35 0.89
N SER A 66 4.34 0.85 -0.30
CA SER A 66 5.43 0.31 -1.12
C SER A 66 6.76 0.31 -0.36
N ALA A 67 7.09 1.42 0.30
CA ALA A 67 8.31 1.55 1.10
C ALA A 67 8.30 0.61 2.32
N TYR A 68 7.16 0.48 2.99
CA TYR A 68 6.95 -0.51 4.07
C TYR A 68 7.21 -1.94 3.60
N PHE A 69 6.62 -2.35 2.47
CA PHE A 69 6.84 -3.70 1.94
C PHE A 69 8.29 -3.93 1.49
N TYR A 70 8.94 -2.90 0.94
CA TYR A 70 10.35 -2.96 0.59
C TYR A 70 11.22 -3.20 1.83
N SER A 71 10.97 -2.48 2.93
CA SER A 71 11.75 -2.63 4.16
C SER A 71 11.55 -3.99 4.86
N LEU A 72 10.44 -4.68 4.59
CA LEU A 72 10.20 -6.06 5.02
C LEU A 72 10.77 -7.13 4.07
N GLY A 73 11.42 -6.73 2.97
CA GLY A 73 11.91 -7.65 1.94
C GLY A 73 10.81 -8.26 1.05
N LEU A 74 9.58 -7.76 1.14
CA LEU A 74 8.43 -8.19 0.34
C LEU A 74 8.39 -7.44 -0.99
N SER A 75 9.38 -7.72 -1.84
CA SER A 75 9.61 -7.01 -3.11
C SER A 75 8.39 -7.01 -4.03
N LEU A 76 7.65 -8.12 -4.09
CA LEU A 76 6.45 -8.24 -4.91
C LEU A 76 5.36 -7.23 -4.53
N ALA A 77 4.98 -7.25 -3.26
CA ALA A 77 3.97 -6.35 -2.72
C ALA A 77 4.42 -4.89 -2.87
N SER A 78 5.71 -4.62 -2.68
CA SER A 78 6.29 -3.30 -2.93
C SER A 78 6.08 -2.84 -4.38
N ILE A 79 6.46 -3.65 -5.36
CA ILE A 79 6.30 -3.32 -6.79
C ILE A 79 4.82 -3.08 -7.14
N ILE A 80 3.91 -3.91 -6.63
CA ILE A 80 2.46 -3.76 -6.87
C ILE A 80 1.98 -2.40 -6.37
N TYR A 81 2.38 -1.99 -5.17
CA TYR A 81 2.00 -0.68 -4.63
C TYR A 81 2.65 0.50 -5.35
N LEU A 82 3.91 0.36 -5.80
CA LEU A 82 4.59 1.36 -6.61
C LEU A 82 3.86 1.58 -7.95
N LEU A 83 3.55 0.49 -8.67
CA LEU A 83 2.76 0.56 -9.91
C LEU A 83 1.37 1.13 -9.67
N GLY A 84 0.82 0.91 -8.48
CA GLY A 84 -0.43 1.50 -8.03
C GLY A 84 -0.33 3.01 -7.99
N SER A 85 0.68 3.52 -7.30
CA SER A 85 0.98 4.95 -7.26
C SER A 85 1.12 5.54 -8.66
N CYS A 86 1.91 4.91 -9.54
CA CYS A 86 2.07 5.35 -10.93
C CYS A 86 0.74 5.40 -11.68
N ASN A 87 -0.13 4.40 -11.51
CA ASN A 87 -1.45 4.36 -12.14
C ASN A 87 -2.37 5.47 -11.60
N SER A 88 -2.45 5.65 -10.27
CA SER A 88 -3.23 6.75 -9.68
C SER A 88 -2.70 8.12 -10.11
N MET A 89 -1.38 8.26 -10.29
CA MET A 89 -0.75 9.48 -10.81
C MET A 89 -1.05 9.71 -12.30
N ALA A 90 -1.00 8.68 -13.13
CA ALA A 90 -1.44 8.75 -14.53
C ALA A 90 -2.91 9.17 -14.62
N GLN A 91 -3.76 8.62 -13.76
CA GLN A 91 -5.18 8.99 -13.65
C GLN A 91 -5.40 10.44 -13.18
N LEU A 92 -4.49 11.01 -12.37
CA LEU A 92 -4.51 12.42 -11.97
C LEU A 92 -4.12 13.36 -13.12
N ALA A 93 -3.18 12.94 -13.97
CA ALA A 93 -2.72 13.72 -15.12
C ALA A 93 -3.77 13.79 -16.25
N MET A 94 -4.75 12.88 -16.26
CA MET A 94 -5.81 12.89 -17.26
C MET A 94 -6.85 13.99 -17.00
N PRO A 95 -7.33 14.69 -18.04
CA PRO A 95 -8.37 15.69 -17.90
C PRO A 95 -9.63 15.07 -17.29
N ALA A 96 -10.15 15.73 -16.25
CA ALA A 96 -11.34 15.29 -15.53
C ALA A 96 -12.65 15.48 -16.33
N SER A 97 -12.58 15.79 -17.62
CA SER A 97 -13.76 15.89 -18.46
C SER A 97 -14.45 14.52 -18.52
N ASN A 98 -15.78 14.55 -18.34
CA ASN A 98 -16.68 13.39 -18.27
C ASN A 98 -16.84 12.66 -19.63
N MET A 99 -15.82 12.69 -20.48
CA MET A 99 -15.87 11.99 -21.76
C MET A 99 -15.79 10.48 -21.51
N LYS A 100 -16.76 9.74 -22.04
CA LYS A 100 -16.81 8.26 -21.97
C LYS A 100 -15.48 7.63 -22.40
N ALA A 101 -14.79 8.23 -23.38
CA ALA A 101 -13.46 7.81 -23.84
C ALA A 101 -12.40 7.80 -22.72
N ASN A 102 -12.37 8.82 -21.85
CA ASN A 102 -11.40 8.87 -20.74
C ASN A 102 -11.65 7.77 -19.71
N LYS A 103 -12.92 7.43 -19.45
CA LYS A 103 -13.26 6.29 -18.57
C LYS A 103 -12.80 4.97 -19.17
N ILE A 104 -12.96 4.78 -20.48
CA ILE A 104 -12.49 3.57 -21.17
C ILE A 104 -10.97 3.46 -21.08
N ILE A 105 -10.22 4.53 -21.40
CA ILE A 105 -8.76 4.54 -21.33
C ILE A 105 -8.27 4.24 -19.91
N ARG A 106 -8.91 4.80 -18.89
CA ARG A 106 -8.54 4.56 -17.48
C ARG A 106 -8.79 3.12 -17.03
N ASN A 107 -9.92 2.54 -17.43
CA ASN A 107 -10.21 1.14 -17.17
C ASN A 107 -9.25 0.23 -17.93
N PHE A 108 -8.96 0.55 -19.20
CA PHE A 108 -8.01 -0.21 -20.02
C PHE A 108 -6.62 -0.20 -19.40
N LEU A 109 -6.10 0.96 -18.99
CA LEU A 109 -4.82 1.07 -18.28
C LEU A 109 -4.84 0.28 -16.97
N ALA A 110 -5.92 0.37 -16.19
CA ALA A 110 -6.06 -0.40 -14.95
C ALA A 110 -6.00 -1.91 -15.22
N ILE A 111 -6.70 -2.40 -16.24
CA ILE A 111 -6.75 -3.82 -16.60
C ILE A 111 -5.39 -4.28 -17.13
N VAL A 112 -4.82 -3.59 -18.13
CA VAL A 112 -3.55 -3.98 -18.76
C VAL A 112 -2.41 -3.99 -17.76
N VAL A 113 -2.29 -2.93 -16.94
CA VAL A 113 -1.25 -2.89 -15.89
C VAL A 113 -1.47 -4.02 -14.91
N SER A 114 -2.71 -4.28 -14.49
CA SER A 114 -2.98 -5.39 -13.57
C SER A 114 -2.68 -6.76 -14.16
N MET A 115 -2.93 -6.98 -15.46
CA MET A 115 -2.61 -8.23 -16.15
C MET A 115 -1.09 -8.43 -16.25
N ILE A 116 -0.35 -7.39 -16.62
CA ILE A 116 1.12 -7.44 -16.68
C ILE A 116 1.70 -7.73 -15.31
N VAL A 117 1.22 -7.03 -14.28
CA VAL A 117 1.59 -7.25 -12.88
C VAL A 117 1.33 -8.70 -12.49
N SER A 118 0.11 -9.19 -12.69
CA SER A 118 -0.27 -10.56 -12.32
C SER A 118 0.55 -11.60 -13.08
N PHE A 119 0.84 -11.38 -14.35
CA PHE A 119 1.61 -12.33 -15.17
C PHE A 119 3.10 -12.39 -14.79
N LEU A 120 3.74 -11.24 -14.56
CA LEU A 120 5.17 -11.17 -14.28
C LEU A 120 5.51 -11.50 -12.82
N LEU A 121 4.59 -11.23 -11.90
CA LEU A 121 4.85 -11.30 -10.47
C LEU A 121 4.27 -12.56 -9.81
N TYR A 122 3.42 -13.31 -10.49
CA TYR A 122 2.88 -14.55 -9.93
C TYR A 122 3.96 -15.64 -9.83
N LYS A 123 4.36 -15.96 -8.59
CA LYS A 123 5.24 -17.09 -8.29
C LYS A 123 4.54 -18.13 -7.41
N GLU A 124 3.76 -17.67 -6.44
CA GLU A 124 2.98 -18.49 -5.52
C GLU A 124 1.49 -18.13 -5.58
N LEU A 125 0.62 -19.08 -5.19
CA LEU A 125 -0.83 -18.82 -5.11
C LEU A 125 -1.16 -17.63 -4.19
N LEU A 126 -0.35 -17.41 -3.15
CA LEU A 126 -0.51 -16.29 -2.21
C LEU A 126 -0.26 -14.92 -2.87
N ASP A 127 0.48 -14.87 -3.97
CA ASP A 127 0.78 -13.63 -4.70
C ASP A 127 -0.44 -13.11 -5.48
N LEU A 128 -1.45 -13.97 -5.67
CA LEU A 128 -2.70 -13.61 -6.32
C LEU A 128 -3.50 -12.58 -5.49
N PHE A 129 -3.41 -12.62 -4.15
CA PHE A 129 -4.17 -11.72 -3.27
C PHE A 129 -3.77 -10.24 -3.49
N PRO A 130 -2.49 -9.85 -3.40
CA PRO A 130 -2.03 -8.52 -3.78
C PRO A 130 -2.53 -8.05 -5.15
N CYS A 131 -2.49 -8.95 -6.14
CA CYS A 131 -2.91 -8.64 -7.51
C CYS A 131 -4.43 -8.39 -7.62
N LEU A 132 -5.25 -9.23 -6.99
CA LEU A 132 -6.71 -9.06 -6.97
C LEU A 132 -7.13 -7.79 -6.23
N ALA A 133 -6.49 -7.51 -5.10
CA ALA A 133 -6.72 -6.28 -4.35
C ALA A 133 -6.36 -5.06 -5.22
N PHE A 134 -5.22 -5.11 -5.90
CA PHE A 134 -4.78 -4.07 -6.82
C PHE A 134 -5.81 -3.83 -7.93
N VAL A 135 -6.21 -4.86 -8.68
CA VAL A 135 -7.20 -4.78 -9.77
C VAL A 135 -8.48 -4.11 -9.26
N THR A 136 -9.01 -4.61 -8.16
CA THR A 136 -10.28 -4.14 -7.58
C THR A 136 -10.22 -2.66 -7.26
N ILE A 137 -9.16 -2.23 -6.57
CA ILE A 137 -8.98 -0.83 -6.19
C ILE A 137 -8.86 0.04 -7.44
N ARG A 138 -8.06 -0.37 -8.44
CA ARG A 138 -7.85 0.42 -9.66
C ARG A 138 -9.12 0.57 -10.50
N LEU A 139 -9.91 -0.50 -10.65
CA LEU A 139 -11.19 -0.46 -11.36
C LEU A 139 -12.18 0.52 -10.70
N CYS A 140 -12.24 0.53 -9.36
CA CYS A 140 -13.07 1.46 -8.63
C CYS A 140 -12.55 2.91 -8.70
N GLU A 141 -11.23 3.12 -8.71
CA GLU A 141 -10.62 4.44 -8.90
C GLU A 141 -10.98 5.04 -10.26
N ALA A 142 -11.00 4.23 -11.32
CA ALA A 142 -11.30 4.67 -12.67
C ALA A 142 -12.72 5.26 -12.84
N GLN A 143 -13.63 5.01 -11.89
CA GLN A 143 -15.03 5.48 -11.96
C GLN A 143 -15.22 6.97 -11.63
N GLN A 144 -14.16 7.71 -11.27
CA GLN A 144 -14.19 9.15 -10.94
C GLN A 144 -15.14 9.54 -9.80
N SER A 145 -15.48 8.58 -8.93
CA SER A 145 -16.35 8.82 -7.76
C SER A 145 -15.57 8.50 -6.50
N ALA A 146 -15.48 9.47 -5.58
CA ALA A 146 -14.84 9.28 -4.29
C ALA A 146 -15.52 8.15 -3.49
N LYS A 147 -16.85 8.03 -3.60
CA LYS A 147 -17.62 6.98 -2.95
C LYS A 147 -17.28 5.59 -3.49
N ILE A 148 -17.25 5.43 -4.82
CA ILE A 148 -16.92 4.14 -5.45
C ILE A 148 -15.48 3.76 -5.14
N MET A 149 -14.55 4.72 -5.18
CA MET A 149 -13.16 4.52 -4.80
C MET A 149 -13.04 3.99 -3.36
N LYS A 150 -13.72 4.61 -2.37
CA LYS A 150 -13.72 4.15 -0.98
C LYS A 150 -14.24 2.72 -0.85
N ILE A 151 -15.29 2.36 -1.59
CA ILE A 151 -15.83 0.98 -1.60
C ILE A 151 -14.80 0.01 -2.17
N GLY A 152 -14.17 0.34 -3.30
CA GLY A 152 -13.10 -0.47 -3.88
C GLY A 152 -11.93 -0.66 -2.93
N MET A 153 -11.55 0.39 -2.19
CA MET A 153 -10.54 0.32 -1.14
C MET A 153 -10.93 -0.60 0.01
N ILE A 154 -12.19 -0.57 0.48
CA ILE A 154 -12.67 -1.51 1.51
C ILE A 154 -12.53 -2.95 1.02
N ILE A 155 -13.00 -3.25 -0.20
CA ILE A 155 -12.91 -4.61 -0.76
C ILE A 155 -11.45 -5.04 -0.90
N GLY A 156 -10.61 -4.17 -1.45
CA GLY A 156 -9.18 -4.43 -1.56
C GLY A 156 -8.49 -4.64 -0.21
N MET A 157 -8.87 -3.88 0.83
CA MET A 157 -8.34 -4.04 2.19
C MET A 157 -8.72 -5.37 2.81
N ILE A 158 -9.93 -5.88 2.57
CA ILE A 158 -10.33 -7.22 3.02
C ILE A 158 -9.39 -8.28 2.44
N ILE A 159 -9.10 -8.20 1.14
CA ILE A 159 -8.17 -9.11 0.46
C ILE A 159 -6.76 -8.99 1.06
N TRP A 160 -6.28 -7.77 1.31
CA TRP A 160 -4.98 -7.51 1.93
C TRP A 160 -4.90 -7.93 3.40
N ILE A 161 -6.01 -7.92 4.16
CA ILE A 161 -6.08 -8.47 5.51
C ILE A 161 -5.80 -9.98 5.46
N PHE A 162 -6.46 -10.71 4.56
CA PHE A 162 -6.19 -12.15 4.39
C PHE A 162 -4.73 -12.41 4.02
N PHE A 163 -4.18 -11.66 3.05
CA PHE A 163 -2.76 -11.75 2.71
C PHE A 163 -1.86 -11.48 3.92
N GLY A 164 -2.14 -10.41 4.68
CA GLY A 164 -1.37 -10.03 5.86
C GLY A 164 -1.39 -11.11 6.94
N LEU A 165 -2.55 -11.70 7.23
CA LEU A 165 -2.66 -12.80 8.18
C LEU A 165 -1.86 -14.04 7.73
N LEU A 166 -1.93 -14.40 6.45
CA LEU A 166 -1.23 -15.58 5.91
C LEU A 166 0.29 -15.41 5.87
N LYS A 167 0.81 -14.18 5.72
CA LYS A 167 2.25 -13.87 5.75
C LYS A 167 2.74 -13.39 7.13
N GLY A 168 1.92 -13.47 8.19
CA GLY A 168 2.31 -13.09 9.56
C GLY A 168 2.41 -11.59 9.83
N LEU A 169 1.86 -10.74 8.95
CA LEU A 169 1.84 -9.27 9.05
C LEU A 169 0.65 -8.77 9.89
N TYR A 170 0.54 -9.24 11.13
CA TYR A 170 -0.65 -9.01 11.96
C TYR A 170 -0.94 -7.53 12.23
N LEU A 171 0.10 -6.71 12.44
CA LEU A 171 -0.09 -5.28 12.68
C LEU A 171 -0.69 -4.57 11.46
N MET A 172 -0.24 -4.91 10.25
CA MET A 172 -0.80 -4.36 9.01
C MET A 172 -2.25 -4.80 8.82
N ALA A 173 -2.57 -6.07 9.10
CA ALA A 173 -3.93 -6.58 9.03
C ALA A 173 -4.87 -5.86 10.03
N LEU A 174 -4.41 -5.64 11.27
CA LEU A 174 -5.16 -4.90 12.28
C LEU A 174 -5.45 -3.46 11.83
N LEU A 175 -4.43 -2.74 11.35
CA LEU A 175 -4.57 -1.36 10.89
C LEU A 175 -5.52 -1.25 9.69
N GLN A 176 -5.51 -2.22 8.77
CA GLN A 176 -6.49 -2.28 7.70
C GLN A 176 -7.92 -2.48 8.19
N GLY A 177 -8.12 -3.36 9.18
CA GLY A 177 -9.43 -3.55 9.81
C GLY A 177 -9.97 -2.24 10.39
N LEU A 178 -9.11 -1.47 11.06
CA LEU A 178 -9.47 -0.15 11.58
C LEU A 178 -9.83 0.85 10.48
N ILE A 179 -9.09 0.88 9.37
CA ILE A 179 -9.40 1.76 8.23
C ILE A 179 -10.75 1.40 7.61
N ILE A 180 -11.09 0.12 7.49
CA ILE A 180 -12.41 -0.32 6.99
C ILE A 180 -13.53 0.26 7.86
N ILE A 181 -13.40 0.19 9.19
CA ILE A 181 -14.37 0.79 10.13
C ILE A 181 -14.48 2.30 9.91
N ILE A 182 -13.35 2.99 9.78
CA ILE A 182 -13.31 4.44 9.51
C ILE A 182 -14.05 4.77 8.21
N PHE A 183 -13.76 4.04 7.12
CA PHE A 183 -14.39 4.27 5.82
C PHE A 183 -15.89 4.02 5.89
N TYR A 184 -16.31 2.95 6.57
CA TYR A 184 -17.72 2.65 6.78
C TYR A 184 -18.46 3.79 7.50
N ILE A 185 -17.89 4.33 8.58
CA ILE A 185 -18.47 5.46 9.32
C ILE A 185 -18.65 6.68 8.40
N PHE A 186 -17.63 7.03 7.62
CA PHE A 186 -17.71 8.19 6.72
C PHE A 186 -18.69 7.98 5.56
N LEU A 187 -18.73 6.79 4.97
CA LEU A 187 -19.71 6.46 3.92
C LEU A 187 -21.15 6.51 4.44
N LYS A 188 -21.39 6.08 5.68
CA LYS A 188 -22.71 6.17 6.32
C LYS A 188 -23.13 7.64 6.50
N ARG A 189 -22.24 8.49 7.03
CA ARG A 189 -22.49 9.93 7.20
C ARG A 189 -22.80 10.65 5.88
N GLU A 190 -22.11 10.30 4.80
CA GLU A 190 -22.39 10.86 3.46
C GLU A 190 -23.80 10.49 2.98
N LYS A 191 -24.27 9.26 3.23
CA LYS A 191 -25.62 8.82 2.86
C LYS A 191 -26.70 9.62 3.59
N ASP A 192 -26.50 9.92 4.86
CA ASP A 192 -27.47 10.64 5.68
C ASP A 192 -27.56 12.12 5.29
N SER A 193 -26.44 12.73 4.87
CA SER A 193 -26.42 14.14 4.41
C SER A 193 -27.16 14.42 3.10
N HIS A 194 -27.52 13.38 2.34
CA HIS A 194 -28.32 13.53 1.11
C HIS A 194 -29.83 13.39 1.36
N LYS A 195 -30.24 13.01 2.57
CA LYS A 195 -31.65 12.83 2.95
C LYS A 195 -32.23 14.01 3.73
N ALA A 196 -31.37 14.87 4.27
CA ALA A 196 -31.74 16.11 4.96
C ALA A 196 -31.72 17.28 3.98
#